data_AF-A0A959QFD4-F1
#
_entry.id   AF-A0A959QFD4-F1
#
_cell.length_a   1.000
_cell.length_b   1.000
_cell.length_c   1.000
_cell.angle_alpha   90.00
_cell.angle_beta   90.00
_cell.angle_gamma   90.00
#
_symmetry.space_group_name_H-M   'P 1'
#
loop_
_entity.id
_entity.type
_entity.pdbx_description
1 polymer ?
#
loop_
_entity_poly.entity_id
_entity_poly.type
_entity_poly.pdbx_seq_one_letter_code
_entity_poly.pdbx_strand_id
1 'polypeptide(L)'
;MNKQKNIGKIEKILSLKHFHHSFIYPWFLLMLMCFQQGTKHLTINSVQCNIEDSLRPYISYHSNVLAFINVNIMDGSGSPVRRKQTLVINEDIIKMAGDPSEVEIPENCKIIDLAGMTIIPGIIGMHNHLHIPGHPDVGDIATKLYLAAGVTTIQTCGAASPSRELNLSKQIATGTKIGPDIIPSAPFITGVGGNPNMIIPSNDKQLIDTMQYWLNQ
;
A
#
# COMPACT_ATOMS: atom_id res chain seq x y z
N MET A 1 -9.47 -33.88 53.63
CA MET A 1 -10.32 -32.91 54.35
C MET A 1 -10.32 -31.61 53.55
N ASN A 2 -11.35 -31.38 52.72
CA ASN A 2 -12.46 -30.42 52.94
C ASN A 2 -11.96 -28.96 53.07
N LYS A 3 -12.47 -27.93 52.39
CA LYS A 3 -13.59 -27.71 51.44
C LYS A 3 -13.40 -26.25 50.93
N GLN A 4 -13.47 -25.99 49.63
CA GLN A 4 -14.52 -25.21 48.95
C GLN A 4 -14.90 -23.80 49.48
N LYS A 5 -14.87 -22.86 48.52
CA LYS A 5 -15.86 -21.81 48.19
C LYS A 5 -16.03 -20.61 49.13
N ASN A 6 -15.91 -19.41 48.54
CA ASN A 6 -17.08 -18.53 48.46
C ASN A 6 -17.00 -17.54 47.29
N ILE A 7 -17.61 -17.96 46.20
CA ILE A 7 -18.32 -17.11 45.24
C ILE A 7 -19.55 -16.56 45.97
N GLY A 8 -19.79 -15.25 45.91
CA GLY A 8 -21.10 -14.69 46.24
C GLY A 8 -21.09 -13.41 47.06
N LYS A 9 -21.22 -12.27 46.37
CA LYS A 9 -22.17 -11.20 46.75
C LYS A 9 -22.29 -10.16 45.63
N ILE A 10 -22.98 -10.57 44.58
CA ILE A 10 -23.90 -9.68 43.87
C ILE A 10 -25.26 -9.97 44.51
N GLU A 11 -25.85 -8.97 45.17
CA GLU A 11 -27.30 -8.71 45.16
C GLU A 11 -27.64 -7.63 46.20
N LYS A 12 -27.92 -6.43 45.69
CA LYS A 12 -29.09 -5.59 45.99
C LYS A 12 -28.69 -4.14 45.78
N ILE A 13 -29.24 -3.53 44.73
CA ILE A 13 -30.02 -2.28 44.76
C ILE A 13 -30.29 -1.87 43.30
N LEU A 14 -31.56 -1.51 43.05
CA LEU A 14 -32.17 -1.00 41.80
C LEU A 14 -32.72 -2.04 40.82
N SER A 15 -33.82 -2.61 41.28
CA SER A 15 -35.04 -2.83 40.49
C SER A 15 -35.37 -1.62 39.61
N LEU A 16 -35.37 -1.81 38.29
CA LEU A 16 -36.28 -1.14 37.36
C LEU A 16 -36.81 -2.19 36.39
N LYS A 17 -38.09 -2.49 36.59
CA LYS A 17 -38.90 -3.43 35.83
C LYS A 17 -39.13 -2.88 34.41
N HIS A 18 -39.08 -3.81 33.45
CA HIS A 18 -39.71 -3.78 32.13
C HIS A 18 -39.00 -2.96 31.04
N PHE A 19 -38.02 -3.59 30.38
CA PHE A 19 -37.66 -3.24 29.00
C PHE A 19 -37.36 -4.53 28.20
N HIS A 20 -38.31 -4.86 27.33
CA HIS A 20 -38.26 -5.75 26.15
C HIS A 20 -37.18 -6.85 26.05
N HIS A 21 -37.57 -8.08 26.40
CA HIS A 21 -36.80 -9.31 26.20
C HIS A 21 -36.86 -9.88 24.76
N SER A 22 -37.40 -9.15 23.78
CA SER A 22 -37.61 -9.67 22.41
C SER A 22 -36.60 -9.18 21.36
N PHE A 23 -35.59 -8.38 21.72
CA PHE A 23 -34.69 -7.77 20.73
C PHE A 23 -33.20 -8.13 20.86
N ILE A 24 -32.79 -8.87 21.89
CA ILE A 24 -31.35 -9.14 22.15
C ILE A 24 -30.89 -10.51 21.60
N TYR A 25 -31.81 -11.44 21.37
CA TYR A 25 -31.48 -12.78 20.84
C TYR A 25 -31.36 -12.93 19.30
N PRO A 26 -31.92 -12.05 18.42
CA PRO A 26 -31.66 -12.16 16.98
C PRO A 26 -30.32 -11.54 16.56
N TRP A 27 -29.75 -10.65 17.37
CA TRP A 27 -28.51 -9.93 17.03
C TRP A 27 -27.24 -10.76 17.26
N PHE A 28 -27.25 -11.69 18.23
CA PHE A 28 -26.10 -12.53 18.51
C PHE A 28 -25.93 -13.70 17.54
N LEU A 29 -27.00 -14.15 16.87
CA LEU A 29 -26.94 -15.25 15.90
C LEU A 29 -26.42 -14.82 14.51
N LEU A 30 -26.53 -13.54 14.17
CA LEU A 30 -26.08 -13.01 12.87
C LEU A 30 -24.54 -12.80 12.81
N MET A 31 -23.90 -12.61 13.97
CA MET A 31 -22.44 -12.41 14.09
C MET A 31 -21.64 -13.71 13.96
N LEU A 32 -22.21 -14.88 14.31
CA LEU A 32 -21.51 -16.16 14.15
C LEU A 32 -21.60 -16.74 12.73
N MET A 33 -22.58 -16.34 11.90
CA MET A 33 -22.66 -16.78 10.50
C MET A 33 -21.83 -15.94 9.51
N CYS A 34 -21.32 -14.77 9.93
CA CYS A 34 -20.40 -13.98 9.09
C CYS A 34 -18.92 -14.38 9.24
N PHE A 35 -18.56 -15.16 10.27
CA PHE A 35 -17.17 -15.59 10.49
C PHE A 35 -16.74 -16.82 9.67
N GLN A 36 -17.61 -17.35 8.81
CA GLN A 36 -17.31 -18.45 7.89
C GLN A 36 -17.27 -18.04 6.41
N GLN A 37 -17.19 -16.75 6.08
CA GLN A 37 -16.78 -16.36 4.74
C GLN A 37 -15.26 -16.49 4.65
N GLY A 38 -14.85 -17.57 3.99
CA GLY A 38 -13.47 -17.99 3.86
C GLY A 38 -12.54 -16.83 3.51
N THR A 39 -11.32 -16.94 4.01
CA THR A 39 -10.17 -16.20 3.51
C THR A 39 -10.12 -16.38 1.99
N LYS A 40 -10.73 -15.45 1.26
CA LYS A 40 -10.37 -15.22 -0.14
C LYS A 40 -8.93 -14.75 -0.05
N HIS A 41 -8.01 -15.71 -0.21
CA HIS A 41 -6.65 -15.40 -0.57
C HIS A 41 -6.80 -14.48 -1.79
N LEU A 42 -6.53 -13.20 -1.60
CA LEU A 42 -6.35 -12.31 -2.73
C LEU A 42 -5.14 -12.88 -3.44
N THR A 43 -5.40 -13.65 -4.50
CA THR A 43 -4.37 -14.02 -5.46
C THR A 43 -3.98 -12.69 -6.10
N ILE A 44 -2.94 -12.07 -5.56
CA ILE A 44 -2.17 -11.11 -6.31
C ILE A 44 -1.57 -11.95 -7.42
N ASN A 45 -2.24 -12.00 -8.56
CA ASN A 45 -1.61 -12.47 -9.78
C ASN A 45 -0.41 -11.56 -9.96
N SER A 46 0.79 -12.06 -9.69
CA SER A 46 2.00 -11.39 -10.12
C SER A 46 1.85 -11.25 -11.62
N VAL A 47 1.59 -10.02 -12.08
CA VAL A 47 1.74 -9.72 -13.49
C VAL A 47 3.20 -10.00 -13.75
N GLN A 48 3.50 -11.05 -14.51
CA GLN A 48 4.85 -11.31 -14.97
C GLN A 48 5.25 -10.08 -15.79
N CYS A 49 5.94 -9.14 -15.14
CA CYS A 49 6.32 -7.89 -15.73
C CYS A 49 7.50 -8.20 -16.65
N ASN A 50 7.24 -8.28 -17.95
CA ASN A 50 8.32 -8.33 -18.94
C ASN A 50 8.92 -6.93 -19.01
N ILE A 51 9.90 -6.68 -18.14
CA ILE A 51 10.61 -5.41 -18.08
C ILE A 51 11.29 -5.18 -19.44
N GLU A 52 11.08 -3.99 -19.99
CA GLU A 52 11.67 -3.60 -21.26
C GLU A 52 13.21 -3.59 -21.18
N ASP A 53 13.87 -4.03 -22.25
CA ASP A 53 15.34 -4.13 -22.29
C ASP A 53 16.05 -2.79 -22.02
N SER A 54 15.39 -1.67 -22.38
CA SER A 54 15.86 -0.32 -22.11
C SER A 54 15.99 0.00 -20.61
N LEU A 55 15.30 -0.75 -19.75
CA LEU A 55 15.31 -0.55 -18.30
C LEU A 55 16.33 -1.44 -17.57
N ARG A 56 16.95 -2.40 -18.25
CA ARG A 56 17.99 -3.27 -17.66
C ARG A 56 19.13 -2.51 -16.96
N PRO A 57 19.59 -1.33 -17.43
CA PRO A 57 20.63 -0.57 -16.72
C PRO A 57 20.24 -0.10 -15.31
N TYR A 58 18.95 -0.08 -14.96
CA TYR A 58 18.46 0.31 -13.64
C TYR A 58 18.37 -0.88 -12.65
N ILE A 59 18.57 -2.11 -13.11
CA ILE A 59 18.46 -3.32 -12.29
C ILE A 59 19.85 -3.75 -11.83
N SER A 60 20.07 -3.75 -10.52
CA SER A 60 21.37 -4.17 -9.95
C SER A 60 21.51 -5.70 -9.83
N TYR A 61 20.40 -6.42 -9.70
CA TYR A 61 20.41 -7.87 -9.48
C TYR A 61 19.44 -8.57 -10.44
N HIS A 62 19.97 -9.49 -11.24
CA HIS A 62 19.20 -10.30 -12.19
C HIS A 62 18.94 -11.70 -11.61
N SER A 63 18.25 -11.77 -10.48
CA SER A 63 17.81 -13.02 -9.89
C SER A 63 16.41 -12.88 -9.30
N ASN A 64 15.59 -13.90 -9.53
CA ASN A 64 14.22 -13.93 -8.98
C ASN A 64 14.23 -14.24 -7.49
N VAL A 65 15.32 -14.74 -6.91
CA VAL A 65 15.38 -15.03 -5.47
C VAL A 65 16.59 -14.33 -4.88
N LEU A 66 16.35 -13.38 -3.98
CA LEU A 66 17.37 -12.61 -3.27
C LEU A 66 17.32 -12.95 -1.78
N ALA A 67 18.48 -13.16 -1.17
CA ALA A 67 18.61 -13.29 0.27
C ALA A 67 19.55 -12.21 0.81
N PHE A 68 19.02 -11.31 1.63
CA PHE A 68 19.79 -10.28 2.33
C PHE A 68 20.13 -10.78 3.73
N ILE A 69 21.41 -10.89 4.06
CA ILE A 69 21.88 -11.42 5.34
C ILE A 69 22.57 -10.33 6.18
N ASN A 70 22.67 -10.56 7.49
CA ASN A 70 23.29 -9.67 8.48
C ASN A 70 22.73 -8.23 8.48
N VAL A 71 21.49 -8.05 8.03
CA VAL A 71 20.89 -6.74 7.82
C VAL A 71 20.10 -6.29 9.05
N ASN A 72 20.01 -4.99 9.28
CA ASN A 72 19.06 -4.46 10.27
C ASN A 72 17.71 -4.21 9.59
N ILE A 73 16.60 -4.58 10.21
CA ILE A 73 15.26 -4.37 9.67
C ILE A 73 14.51 -3.37 10.56
N MET A 74 14.05 -2.29 9.93
CA MET A 74 13.05 -1.38 10.47
C MET A 74 11.80 -1.53 9.59
N ASP A 75 10.78 -2.22 10.07
CA ASP A 75 9.64 -2.69 9.26
C ASP A 75 8.52 -1.64 9.07
N GLY A 76 8.66 -0.45 9.65
CA GLY A 76 7.66 0.62 9.59
C GLY A 76 6.48 0.46 10.54
N SER A 77 6.41 -0.61 11.35
CA SER A 77 5.34 -0.81 12.35
C SER A 77 5.46 0.09 13.59
N GLY A 78 6.58 0.79 13.74
CA GLY A 78 6.95 1.51 14.97
C GLY A 78 7.63 0.62 16.01
N SER A 79 7.76 -0.68 15.75
CA SER A 79 8.53 -1.60 16.61
C SER A 79 10.03 -1.28 16.60
N PRO A 80 10.79 -1.68 17.65
CA PRO A 80 12.24 -1.52 17.66
C PRO A 80 12.94 -2.20 16.47
N VAL A 81 14.06 -1.62 16.04
CA VAL A 81 14.88 -2.17 14.95
C VAL A 81 15.39 -3.56 15.31
N ARG A 82 15.12 -4.54 14.45
CA ARG A 82 15.65 -5.92 14.56
C ARG A 82 17.04 -5.98 13.93
N ARG A 83 18.03 -6.49 14.65
CA ARG A 83 19.45 -6.47 14.23
C ARG A 83 19.90 -7.84 13.71
N LYS A 84 20.85 -7.85 12.77
CA LYS A 84 21.47 -9.08 12.22
C LYS A 84 20.44 -10.11 11.70
N GLN A 85 19.47 -9.64 10.95
CA GLN A 85 18.39 -10.44 10.39
C GLN A 85 18.75 -10.99 9.01
N THR A 86 17.95 -11.97 8.57
CA THR A 86 17.91 -12.47 7.20
C THR A 86 16.55 -12.15 6.58
N LEU A 87 16.55 -11.64 5.35
CA LEU A 87 15.35 -11.33 4.56
C LEU A 87 15.43 -12.05 3.22
N VAL A 88 14.42 -12.84 2.87
CA VAL A 88 14.33 -13.53 1.58
C VAL A 88 13.20 -12.94 0.75
N ILE A 89 13.55 -12.47 -0.44
CA ILE A 89 12.61 -12.00 -1.47
C ILE A 89 12.58 -13.05 -2.58
N ASN A 90 11.37 -13.41 -3.01
CA ASN A 90 11.16 -14.26 -4.18
C ASN A 90 10.18 -13.56 -5.11
N GLU A 91 10.63 -13.34 -6.34
CA GLU A 91 10.08 -12.43 -7.33
C GLU A 91 9.97 -11.03 -6.71
N ASP A 92 8.75 -10.58 -6.44
CA ASP A 92 8.48 -9.25 -5.91
C ASP A 92 7.97 -9.28 -4.46
N ILE A 93 7.96 -10.46 -3.83
CA ILE A 93 7.33 -10.68 -2.53
C ILE A 93 8.38 -11.07 -1.49
N ILE A 94 8.36 -10.37 -0.36
CA ILE A 94 9.07 -10.79 0.85
C ILE A 94 8.43 -12.10 1.33
N LYS A 95 9.18 -13.20 1.25
CA LYS A 95 8.70 -14.51 1.70
C LYS A 95 8.95 -14.73 3.19
N MET A 96 10.12 -14.31 3.68
CA MET A 96 10.56 -14.57 5.05
C MET A 96 11.46 -13.44 5.55
N ALA A 97 11.34 -13.10 6.83
CA ALA A 97 12.20 -12.13 7.53
C ALA A 97 12.37 -12.55 9.00
N GLY A 98 13.58 -12.83 9.43
CA GLY A 98 13.81 -13.56 10.68
C GLY A 98 15.23 -13.52 11.19
N ASP A 99 15.43 -14.10 12.38
CA ASP A 99 16.77 -14.40 12.86
C ASP A 99 17.43 -15.44 11.91
N PRO A 100 18.75 -15.41 11.72
CA PRO A 100 19.43 -16.30 10.76
C PRO A 100 19.20 -17.79 11.01
N SER A 101 18.93 -18.20 12.26
CA SER A 101 18.61 -19.58 12.62
C SER A 101 17.19 -20.02 12.26
N GLU A 102 16.30 -19.07 11.95
CA GLU A 102 14.87 -19.30 11.69
C GLU A 102 14.51 -19.16 10.21
N VAL A 103 15.40 -18.57 9.40
CA VAL A 103 15.16 -18.32 7.98
C VAL A 103 15.96 -19.30 7.13
N GLU A 104 15.24 -20.16 6.42
CA GLU A 104 15.83 -21.04 5.42
C GLU A 104 16.14 -20.24 4.13
N ILE A 105 17.39 -20.31 3.69
CA ILE A 105 17.85 -19.65 2.47
C ILE A 105 17.78 -20.66 1.32
N PRO A 106 16.99 -20.42 0.25
CA PRO A 106 16.88 -21.33 -0.89
C PRO A 106 18.22 -21.51 -1.63
N GLU A 107 18.49 -22.71 -2.15
CA GLU A 107 19.76 -23.07 -2.82
C GLU A 107 20.07 -22.21 -4.06
N ASN A 108 19.05 -21.73 -4.78
CA ASN A 108 19.18 -20.95 -6.02
C ASN A 108 19.03 -19.43 -5.82
N CYS A 109 19.31 -18.91 -4.63
CA CYS A 109 19.21 -17.48 -4.35
C CYS A 109 20.54 -16.73 -4.54
N LYS A 110 20.43 -15.45 -4.91
CA LYS A 110 21.56 -14.51 -4.82
C LYS A 110 21.65 -14.00 -3.38
N ILE A 111 22.70 -14.41 -2.68
CA ILE A 111 23.00 -13.93 -1.32
C ILE A 111 23.72 -12.59 -1.39
N ILE A 112 23.28 -11.64 -0.57
CA ILE A 112 23.81 -10.28 -0.45
C ILE A 112 24.03 -10.00 1.04
N ASP A 113 25.29 -9.83 1.44
CA ASP A 113 25.64 -9.45 2.81
C ASP A 113 25.49 -7.93 2.98
N LEU A 114 24.63 -7.53 3.90
CA LEU A 114 24.31 -6.15 4.21
C LEU A 114 24.69 -5.78 5.66
N ALA A 115 25.74 -6.40 6.20
CA ALA A 115 26.28 -6.07 7.51
C ALA A 115 26.46 -4.56 7.71
N GLY A 116 25.90 -4.02 8.79
CA GLY A 116 25.93 -2.59 9.12
C GLY A 116 24.88 -1.74 8.42
N MET A 117 24.20 -2.25 7.39
CA MET A 117 23.12 -1.56 6.69
C MET A 117 21.77 -1.75 7.37
N THR A 118 20.80 -0.92 7.00
CA THR A 118 19.42 -1.02 7.46
C THR A 118 18.48 -1.04 6.26
N ILE A 119 17.59 -2.03 6.20
CA ILE A 119 16.47 -2.08 5.27
C ILE A 119 15.27 -1.42 5.94
N ILE A 120 14.61 -0.57 5.16
CA ILE A 120 13.31 0.05 5.46
C ILE A 120 12.32 -0.32 4.35
N PRO A 121 11.00 -0.27 4.60
CA PRO A 121 10.00 -0.25 3.55
C PRO A 121 10.29 0.86 2.54
N GLY A 122 9.89 0.64 1.28
CA GLY A 122 9.90 1.68 0.27
C GLY A 122 9.05 2.88 0.73
N ILE A 123 9.51 4.10 0.42
CA ILE A 123 8.83 5.31 0.87
C ILE A 123 7.55 5.51 0.04
N ILE A 124 6.45 5.82 0.72
CA ILE A 124 5.17 6.16 0.10
C ILE A 124 4.95 7.66 0.16
N GLY A 125 4.98 8.33 -0.99
CA GLY A 125 4.63 9.74 -1.14
C GLY A 125 3.11 9.91 -1.19
N MET A 126 2.54 10.71 -0.27
CA MET A 126 1.09 10.85 -0.16
C MET A 126 0.52 12.13 -0.77
N HIS A 127 1.40 13.02 -1.22
CA HIS A 127 1.02 14.29 -1.82
C HIS A 127 2.05 14.64 -2.88
N ASN A 128 1.80 14.21 -4.10
CA ASN A 128 2.75 14.36 -5.18
C ASN A 128 2.09 14.99 -6.41
N HIS A 129 2.91 15.61 -7.24
CA HIS A 129 2.51 16.11 -8.54
C HIS A 129 3.51 15.66 -9.60
N LEU A 130 2.99 15.41 -10.79
CA LEU A 130 3.75 15.14 -12.01
C LEU A 130 3.72 16.34 -12.97
N HIS A 131 3.50 17.52 -12.41
CA HIS A 131 3.50 18.81 -13.08
C HIS A 131 4.16 19.84 -12.15
N ILE A 132 4.59 20.95 -12.73
CA ILE A 132 5.06 22.12 -11.98
C ILE A 132 4.40 23.37 -12.56
N PRO A 133 4.39 24.52 -11.85
CA PRO A 133 3.86 25.76 -12.43
C PRO A 133 4.44 26.05 -13.82
N GLY A 134 3.56 26.31 -14.79
CA GLY A 134 3.93 26.56 -16.19
C GLY A 134 4.27 25.32 -17.02
N HIS A 135 4.39 24.13 -16.42
CA HIS A 135 4.69 22.88 -17.14
C HIS A 135 3.68 21.80 -16.74
N PRO A 136 2.64 21.56 -17.55
CA PRO A 136 1.51 20.70 -17.19
C PRO A 136 1.85 19.20 -17.17
N ASP A 137 3.05 18.82 -17.63
CA ASP A 137 3.58 17.46 -17.51
C ASP A 137 5.11 17.47 -17.41
N VAL A 138 5.62 16.94 -16.30
CA VAL A 138 7.04 16.61 -16.07
C VAL A 138 7.21 15.18 -15.57
N GLY A 139 6.19 14.32 -15.79
CA GLY A 139 6.07 13.01 -15.16
C GLY A 139 7.27 12.11 -15.41
N ASP A 140 7.80 12.07 -16.63
CA ASP A 140 8.93 11.20 -16.99
C ASP A 140 10.21 11.46 -16.17
N ILE A 141 10.47 12.74 -15.86
CA ILE A 141 11.62 13.15 -15.05
C ILE A 141 11.28 13.00 -13.57
N ALA A 142 10.08 13.43 -13.17
CA ALA A 142 9.64 13.39 -11.79
C ALA A 142 9.63 11.97 -11.22
N THR A 143 9.13 10.97 -11.96
CA THR A 143 9.08 9.57 -11.50
C THR A 143 10.47 8.99 -11.28
N LYS A 144 11.44 9.30 -12.14
CA LYS A 144 12.84 8.90 -11.97
C LYS A 144 13.44 9.51 -10.70
N LEU A 145 13.19 10.80 -10.46
CA LEU A 145 13.68 11.49 -9.27
C LEU A 145 13.05 10.98 -7.98
N TYR A 146 11.75 10.67 -7.98
CA TYR A 146 11.08 10.04 -6.84
C TYR A 146 11.73 8.71 -6.49
N LEU A 147 11.95 7.84 -7.49
CA LEU A 147 12.57 6.54 -7.26
C LEU A 147 14.03 6.67 -6.77
N ALA A 148 14.79 7.61 -7.34
CA ALA A 148 16.15 7.92 -6.88
C ALA A 148 16.20 8.41 -5.42
N ALA A 149 15.11 9.03 -4.93
CA ALA A 149 14.96 9.43 -3.54
C ALA A 149 14.45 8.30 -2.62
N GLY A 150 14.26 7.09 -3.13
CA GLY A 150 13.75 5.93 -2.38
C GLY A 150 12.23 5.86 -2.28
N VAL A 151 11.50 6.70 -3.00
CA VAL A 151 10.03 6.65 -3.08
C VAL A 151 9.63 5.57 -4.09
N THR A 152 8.96 4.54 -3.60
CA THR A 152 8.52 3.38 -4.42
C THR A 152 7.06 3.49 -4.82
N THR A 153 6.28 4.33 -4.14
CA THR A 153 4.86 4.57 -4.47
C THR A 153 4.53 6.04 -4.26
N ILE A 154 3.77 6.64 -5.17
CA ILE A 154 3.23 8.00 -5.04
C ILE A 154 1.72 8.01 -5.19
N GLN A 155 1.04 8.85 -4.41
CA GLN A 155 -0.32 9.30 -4.65
C GLN A 155 -0.29 10.72 -5.18
N THR A 156 -0.81 10.93 -6.38
CA THR A 156 -0.93 12.29 -6.93
C THR A 156 -2.15 13.00 -6.34
N CYS A 157 -2.09 14.34 -6.27
CA CYS A 157 -3.14 15.17 -5.67
C CYS A 157 -3.64 16.26 -6.61
N GLY A 158 -4.11 15.86 -7.79
CA GLY A 158 -4.57 16.76 -8.84
C GLY A 158 -3.63 16.73 -10.03
N ALA A 159 -4.06 16.05 -11.09
CA ALA A 159 -3.30 15.96 -12.32
C ALA A 159 -3.61 17.15 -13.25
N ALA A 160 -2.57 17.87 -13.69
CA ALA A 160 -2.70 18.88 -14.75
C ALA A 160 -2.83 18.23 -16.15
N SER A 161 -2.31 17.01 -16.31
CA SER A 161 -2.44 16.20 -17.55
C SER A 161 -2.92 14.78 -17.22
N PRO A 162 -4.19 14.58 -16.81
CA PRO A 162 -4.61 13.33 -16.18
C PRO A 162 -4.54 12.12 -17.12
N SER A 163 -4.85 12.26 -18.41
CA SER A 163 -4.69 11.16 -19.37
C SER A 163 -3.23 10.70 -19.53
N ARG A 164 -2.27 11.64 -19.44
CA ARG A 164 -0.84 11.33 -19.50
C ARG A 164 -0.36 10.67 -18.22
N GLU A 165 -0.86 11.12 -17.08
CA GLU A 165 -0.62 10.47 -15.78
C GLU A 165 -1.13 9.03 -15.74
N LEU A 166 -2.37 8.78 -16.19
CA LEU A 166 -2.93 7.42 -16.29
C LEU A 166 -2.10 6.53 -17.23
N ASN A 167 -1.66 7.07 -18.37
CA ASN A 167 -0.81 6.33 -19.30
C ASN A 167 0.55 6.01 -18.66
N LEU A 168 1.20 6.99 -18.04
CA LEU A 168 2.47 6.80 -17.35
C LEU A 168 2.37 5.77 -16.21
N SER A 169 1.30 5.82 -15.41
CA SER A 169 1.00 4.81 -14.37
C SER A 169 0.94 3.40 -14.97
N LYS A 170 0.20 3.22 -16.08
CA LYS A 170 0.12 1.94 -16.79
C LYS A 170 1.48 1.50 -17.34
N GLN A 171 2.24 2.42 -17.95
CA GLN A 171 3.56 2.12 -18.49
C GLN A 171 4.57 1.68 -17.43
N ILE A 172 4.51 2.27 -16.24
CA ILE A 172 5.34 1.86 -15.09
C ILE A 172 4.90 0.49 -14.59
N ALA A 173 3.60 0.29 -14.36
CA ALA A 173 3.06 -0.98 -13.89
C ALA A 173 3.35 -2.16 -14.84
N THR A 174 3.45 -1.90 -16.14
CA THR A 174 3.80 -2.91 -17.16
C THR A 174 5.29 -3.01 -17.46
N GLY A 175 6.15 -2.25 -16.78
CA GLY A 175 7.61 -2.34 -16.93
C GLY A 175 8.16 -1.74 -18.22
N THR A 176 7.43 -0.82 -18.85
CA THR A 176 7.88 -0.07 -20.05
C THR A 176 8.46 1.30 -19.70
N LYS A 177 8.20 1.79 -18.48
CA LYS A 177 8.84 2.97 -17.91
C LYS A 177 9.30 2.74 -16.50
N ILE A 178 10.35 3.47 -16.10
CA ILE A 178 10.88 3.46 -14.74
C ILE A 178 10.20 4.54 -13.89
N GLY A 179 9.86 4.18 -12.65
CA GLY A 179 9.25 5.08 -11.69
C GLY A 179 8.68 4.35 -10.47
N PRO A 180 8.21 5.09 -9.45
CA PRO A 180 7.37 4.52 -8.41
C PRO A 180 6.02 4.07 -8.99
N ASP A 181 5.36 3.15 -8.30
CA ASP A 181 3.93 2.91 -8.51
C ASP A 181 3.15 4.20 -8.34
N ILE A 182 2.26 4.48 -9.28
CA ILE A 182 1.45 5.69 -9.26
C ILE A 182 0.02 5.30 -8.92
N ILE A 183 -0.47 5.81 -7.80
CA ILE A 183 -1.88 5.92 -7.48
C ILE A 183 -2.35 7.25 -8.07
N PRO A 184 -2.94 7.24 -9.28
CA PRO A 184 -3.28 8.46 -9.97
C PRO A 184 -4.46 9.14 -9.32
N SER A 185 -4.55 10.44 -9.55
CA SER A 185 -5.72 11.24 -9.22
C SER A 185 -6.42 11.68 -10.49
N ALA A 186 -7.70 11.97 -10.36
CA ALA A 186 -8.42 12.75 -11.35
C ALA A 186 -7.81 14.17 -11.46
N PRO A 187 -8.14 14.94 -12.51
CA PRO A 187 -7.81 16.35 -12.51
C PRO A 187 -8.31 17.05 -11.26
N PHE A 188 -7.55 18.04 -10.80
CA PHE A 188 -8.03 18.92 -9.75
C PHE A 188 -9.16 19.81 -10.30
N ILE A 189 -10.21 19.97 -9.50
CA ILE A 189 -11.32 20.87 -9.81
C ILE A 189 -11.17 22.09 -8.91
N THR A 190 -11.17 23.28 -9.51
CA THR A 190 -10.98 24.54 -8.81
C THR A 190 -12.02 25.58 -9.22
N GLY A 191 -12.07 26.69 -8.48
CA GLY A 191 -13.01 27.79 -8.71
C GLY A 191 -12.39 28.93 -9.51
N VAL A 192 -13.19 29.97 -9.74
CA VAL A 192 -12.73 31.24 -10.35
C VAL A 192 -11.55 31.81 -9.55
N GLY A 193 -10.45 32.14 -10.23
CA GLY A 193 -9.20 32.59 -9.60
C GLY A 193 -8.27 31.47 -9.13
N GLY A 194 -8.67 30.21 -9.28
CA GLY A 194 -7.83 29.04 -9.04
C GLY A 194 -6.75 28.83 -10.12
N ASN A 195 -5.97 27.77 -9.96
CA ASN A 195 -4.90 27.43 -10.92
C ASN A 195 -5.49 27.20 -12.32
N PRO A 196 -5.06 27.97 -13.34
CA PRO A 196 -5.64 27.88 -14.70
C PRO A 196 -5.30 26.58 -15.43
N ASN A 197 -4.34 25.79 -14.93
CA ASN A 197 -4.04 24.46 -15.47
C ASN A 197 -5.01 23.39 -14.94
N MET A 198 -5.92 23.74 -14.02
CA MET A 198 -6.90 22.85 -13.41
C MET A 198 -8.29 23.10 -13.98
N ILE A 199 -9.21 22.17 -13.77
CA ILE A 199 -10.56 22.29 -14.31
C ILE A 199 -11.32 23.36 -13.52
N ILE A 200 -11.73 24.42 -14.21
CA ILE A 200 -12.66 25.43 -13.70
C ILE A 200 -14.00 25.21 -14.41
N PRO A 201 -14.97 24.54 -13.77
CA PRO A 201 -16.27 24.29 -14.39
C PRO A 201 -17.03 25.61 -14.55
N SER A 202 -17.66 25.78 -15.71
CA SER A 202 -18.50 26.93 -16.04
C SER A 202 -19.91 26.83 -15.44
N ASN A 203 -20.36 25.63 -15.09
CA ASN A 203 -21.65 25.33 -14.47
C ASN A 203 -21.66 23.92 -13.84
N ASP A 204 -22.71 23.64 -13.06
CA ASP A 204 -22.89 22.37 -12.34
C ASP A 204 -22.95 21.15 -13.26
N LYS A 205 -23.56 21.28 -14.45
CA LYS A 205 -23.64 20.18 -15.42
C LYS A 205 -22.23 19.79 -15.88
N GLN A 206 -21.39 20.76 -16.24
CA GLN A 206 -20.00 20.48 -16.63
C GLN A 206 -19.20 19.82 -15.51
N LEU A 207 -19.40 20.26 -14.26
CA LEU A 207 -18.78 19.64 -13.09
C LEU A 207 -19.16 18.16 -12.97
N ILE A 208 -20.47 17.86 -13.01
CA ILE A 208 -20.98 16.50 -12.88
C ILE A 208 -20.49 15.61 -14.03
N ASP A 209 -20.60 16.09 -15.28
CA ASP A 209 -20.14 15.35 -16.47
C ASP A 209 -18.63 15.04 -16.38
N THR A 210 -17.84 15.99 -15.90
CA THR A 210 -16.40 15.82 -15.69
C THR A 210 -16.11 14.75 -14.64
N MET A 211 -16.77 14.80 -13.49
CA MET A 211 -16.61 13.79 -12.43
C MET A 211 -16.98 12.41 -12.93
N GLN A 212 -18.11 12.27 -13.62
CA GLN A 212 -18.56 11.00 -14.19
C GLN A 212 -17.58 10.44 -15.22
N TYR A 213 -17.00 11.28 -16.08
CA TYR A 213 -15.99 10.85 -17.03
C TYR A 213 -14.77 10.21 -16.34
N TRP A 214 -14.23 10.88 -15.31
CA TRP A 214 -13.02 10.43 -14.61
C TRP A 214 -13.26 9.25 -13.66
N LEU A 215 -14.47 9.09 -13.13
CA LEU A 215 -14.84 7.90 -12.35
C LEU A 215 -14.88 6.61 -13.19
N ASN A 216 -14.98 6.73 -14.52
CA ASN A 216 -15.06 5.61 -15.45
C ASN A 216 -13.71 5.29 -16.16
N GLN A 217 -12.60 5.90 -15.74
CA GLN A 217 -11.27 5.69 -16.35
C GLN A 217 -10.45 4.61 -15.65
#